data_AF-A0A7R9QUL7-F1
#
_entry.id   AF-A0A7R9QUL7-F1
#
_cell.length_a   1.000
_cell.length_b   1.000
_cell.length_c   1.000
_cell.angle_alpha   90.00
_cell.angle_beta   90.00
_cell.angle_gamma   90.00
#
_symmetry.space_group_name_H-M   'P 1'
#
loop_
_entity.id
_entity.type
_entity.pdbx_description
1 polymer ?
#
loop_
_entity_poly.entity_id
_entity_poly.type
_entity_poly.pdbx_seq_one_letter_code
_entity_poly.pdbx_strand_id
1 'polypeptide(L)'
;MKYLALILVLTLWLADTNAEKLHVSVNRHSGGRIVGGVDATADQAPFQVALQSSGWFGWGHRCGGSLVGTQSVVTAAHCTE
;
A
#
# COMPACT_ATOMS: atom_id res chain seq x y z
N MET A 1 27.63 24.90 35.26
CA MET A 1 26.30 25.54 35.02
C MET A 1 25.91 25.55 33.54
N LYS A 2 26.80 25.88 32.59
CA LYS A 2 26.47 25.93 31.15
C LYS A 2 26.01 24.61 30.52
N TYR A 3 26.57 23.47 30.95
CA TYR A 3 26.22 22.15 30.43
C TYR A 3 24.99 21.52 31.08
N LEU A 4 24.51 22.08 32.20
CA LEU A 4 23.40 21.53 32.97
C LEU A 4 22.07 21.66 32.21
N ALA A 5 21.90 22.78 31.50
CA ALA A 5 20.77 23.01 30.61
C ALA A 5 20.79 22.09 29.37
N LEU A 6 21.97 21.79 28.83
CA LEU A 6 22.12 20.90 27.67
C LEU A 6 21.77 19.45 28.01
N ILE A 7 22.16 18.97 29.20
CA ILE A 7 21.83 17.62 29.66
C ILE A 7 20.31 17.48 29.86
N LEU A 8 19.64 18.50 30.42
CA LEU A 8 18.20 18.51 30.65
C LEU A 8 17.38 18.46 29.36
N VAL A 9 17.82 19.18 28.32
CA VAL A 9 17.18 19.16 26.99
C VAL A 9 17.36 17.81 26.30
N LEU A 10 18.54 17.19 26.43
CA LEU A 10 18.81 15.88 25.84
C LEU A 10 17.95 14.78 26.50
N THR A 11 17.73 14.85 27.81
CA THR A 11 16.84 13.91 28.52
C THR A 11 15.37 14.10 28.16
N LEU A 12 14.93 15.33 27.86
CA LEU A 12 13.55 15.60 27.43
C LEU A 12 13.27 15.07 26.01
N TRP A 13 14.24 15.16 25.10
CA TRP A 13 14.14 14.57 23.76
C TRP A 13 13.99 13.04 23.76
N LEU A 14 14.58 12.37 24.75
CA LEU A 14 14.49 10.91 24.90
C LEU A 14 13.17 10.47 25.56
N ALA A 15 12.40 11.40 26.13
CA ALA A 15 11.16 11.12 26.85
C ALA A 15 9.90 11.14 25.96
N ASP A 16 10.03 11.38 24.65
CA ASP A 16 8.89 11.35 23.71
C ASP A 16 8.49 9.91 23.39
N THR A 17 7.97 9.21 24.39
CA THR A 17 7.48 7.85 24.25
C THR A 17 6.01 7.88 23.86
N ASN A 18 5.78 7.46 22.61
CA ASN A 18 4.58 6.79 22.09
C ASN A 18 3.31 7.64 21.91
N ALA A 19 3.15 8.16 20.70
CA ALA A 19 1.81 8.37 20.15
C ALA A 19 1.15 6.99 19.95
N GLU A 20 0.13 6.68 20.75
CA GLU A 20 -0.72 5.51 20.55
C GLU A 20 -1.53 5.71 19.27
N LYS A 21 -1.11 5.07 18.17
CA LYS A 21 -1.94 4.98 16.97
C LYS A 21 -3.18 4.16 17.34
N LEU A 22 -4.36 4.80 17.30
CA LEU A 22 -5.64 4.09 17.35
C LEU A 22 -5.75 3.20 16.10
N HIS A 23 -5.42 1.92 16.24
CA HIS A 23 -5.72 0.92 15.22
C HIS A 23 -7.20 0.59 15.28
N VAL A 24 -8.01 1.28 14.46
CA VAL A 24 -9.34 0.78 14.11
C VAL A 24 -9.14 -0.55 13.40
N SER A 25 -9.42 -1.64 14.11
CA SER A 25 -9.35 -2.99 13.58
C SER A 25 -10.51 -3.17 12.61
N VAL A 26 -10.31 -2.80 11.35
CA VAL A 26 -11.22 -3.24 10.29
C VAL A 26 -11.08 -4.75 10.27
N ASN A 27 -12.13 -5.43 10.73
CA ASN A 27 -12.25 -6.87 10.58
C ASN A 27 -12.32 -7.12 9.08
N ARG A 28 -11.16 -7.27 8.44
CA ARG A 28 -11.07 -7.73 7.07
C ARG A 28 -11.52 -9.17 7.14
N HIS A 29 -12.84 -9.34 7.07
CA HIS A 29 -13.40 -10.59 6.66
C HIS A 29 -12.73 -10.86 5.32
N SER A 30 -11.70 -11.69 5.34
CA SER A 30 -11.13 -12.35 4.19
C SER A 30 -12.21 -13.29 3.70
N GLY A 31 -13.32 -12.72 3.23
CA GLY A 31 -14.28 -13.39 2.39
C GLY A 31 -13.43 -14.09 1.37
N GLY A 32 -13.50 -15.43 1.40
CA GLY A 32 -12.49 -16.28 0.80
C GLY A 32 -12.22 -15.92 -0.66
N ARG A 33 -11.08 -16.39 -1.18
CA ARG A 33 -10.77 -16.20 -2.61
C ARG A 33 -11.94 -16.72 -3.45
N ILE A 34 -12.42 -15.89 -4.37
CA ILE A 34 -13.37 -16.35 -5.39
C ILE A 34 -12.64 -17.38 -6.26
N VAL A 35 -13.12 -18.62 -6.25
CA VAL A 35 -12.54 -19.76 -6.97
C VAL A 35 -13.59 -20.39 -7.89
N GLY A 36 -13.15 -21.10 -8.94
CA GLY A 36 -14.03 -21.72 -9.93
C GLY A 36 -14.32 -20.87 -11.17
N GLY A 37 -13.48 -19.86 -11.45
CA GLY A 37 -13.54 -19.11 -12.71
C GLY A 37 -13.02 -19.90 -13.91
N VAL A 38 -13.11 -19.28 -15.09
CA VAL A 38 -12.55 -19.78 -16.36
C VAL A 38 -11.60 -18.74 -16.94
N ASP A 39 -10.70 -19.17 -17.82
CA ASP A 39 -9.80 -18.26 -18.52
C ASP A 39 -10.58 -17.26 -19.38
N ALA A 40 -10.17 -16.00 -19.32
CA ALA A 40 -10.78 -14.96 -20.12
C ALA A 40 -10.23 -14.97 -21.55
N THR A 41 -11.09 -14.71 -22.54
CA THR A 41 -10.62 -14.41 -23.90
C THR A 41 -10.06 -12.98 -23.95
N ALA A 42 -9.20 -12.69 -24.94
CA ALA A 42 -8.51 -11.41 -25.04
C ALA A 42 -9.46 -10.19 -25.03
N ASP A 43 -10.65 -10.34 -25.62
CA ASP A 43 -11.62 -9.24 -25.78
C ASP A 43 -12.70 -9.18 -24.69
N GLN A 44 -12.69 -10.09 -23.72
CA GLN A 44 -13.73 -10.14 -22.68
C GLN A 44 -13.65 -8.98 -21.68
N ALA A 45 -12.45 -8.46 -21.42
CA ALA A 45 -12.22 -7.36 -20.50
C ALA A 45 -11.16 -6.41 -21.08
N PRO A 46 -11.47 -5.68 -22.16
CA PRO A 46 -10.47 -4.88 -22.90
C PRO A 46 -9.91 -3.71 -22.08
N PHE A 47 -10.59 -3.34 -20.99
CA PHE A 47 -10.14 -2.33 -20.04
C PHE A 47 -9.20 -2.90 -18.97
N GLN A 48 -9.06 -4.22 -18.83
CA GLN A 48 -8.23 -4.84 -17.79
C GLN A 48 -6.75 -4.53 -18.03
N VAL A 49 -6.07 -4.04 -16.99
CA VAL A 49 -4.62 -3.82 -17.04
C VAL A 49 -3.89 -4.55 -15.91
N ALA A 50 -2.62 -4.85 -16.14
CA ALA A 50 -1.68 -5.36 -15.15
C ALA A 50 -0.70 -4.25 -14.77
N LEU A 51 -0.69 -3.87 -13.48
CA LEU A 51 0.29 -2.95 -12.95
C LEU A 51 1.54 -3.73 -12.57
N GLN A 52 2.66 -3.38 -13.22
CA GLN A 52 3.95 -4.03 -12.99
C GLN A 52 4.87 -3.13 -12.16
N SER A 53 5.68 -3.76 -11.33
CA SER A 53 6.69 -3.07 -10.52
C SER A 53 8.03 -3.80 -10.64
N SER A 54 9.11 -3.04 -10.61
CA SER A 54 10.46 -3.60 -10.58
C SER A 54 10.77 -4.15 -9.19
N GLY A 55 11.33 -5.34 -9.15
CA GLY A 55 11.87 -5.97 -7.95
C GLY A 55 13.27 -6.52 -8.22
N TRP A 56 13.81 -7.20 -7.22
CA TRP A 56 15.14 -7.81 -7.28
C TRP A 56 15.33 -8.77 -8.46
N PHE A 57 14.25 -9.41 -8.90
CA PHE A 57 14.24 -10.38 -10.00
C PHE A 57 13.69 -9.80 -11.32
N GLY A 58 13.52 -8.47 -11.41
CA GLY A 58 12.97 -7.80 -12.60
C GLY A 58 11.52 -7.31 -12.42
N TRP A 59 10.83 -7.06 -13.53
CA TRP A 59 9.44 -6.58 -13.52
C TRP A 59 8.46 -7.72 -13.24
N GLY A 60 7.49 -7.49 -12.36
CA GLY A 60 6.45 -8.47 -12.01
C GLY A 60 5.07 -7.84 -11.79
N HIS A 61 4.02 -8.64 -11.96
CA HIS A 61 2.63 -8.24 -11.68
C HIS A 61 2.43 -7.98 -10.18
N ARG A 62 1.95 -6.79 -9.84
CA ARG A 62 1.64 -6.39 -8.46
C ARG A 62 0.15 -6.27 -8.21
N CYS A 63 -0.57 -5.62 -9.14
CA CYS A 63 -1.97 -5.27 -8.99
C CYS A 63 -2.69 -5.25 -10.35
N GLY A 64 -4.03 -5.18 -10.29
CA GLY A 64 -4.87 -4.86 -11.45
C GLY A 64 -5.27 -3.39 -11.53
N GLY A 65 -6.00 -3.05 -12.58
CA GLY A 65 -6.67 -1.76 -12.75
C GLY A 65 -7.62 -1.78 -13.96
N SER A 66 -8.24 -0.64 -14.25
CA SER A 66 -9.10 -0.47 -15.44
C SER A 66 -8.73 0.79 -16.22
N LEU A 67 -8.56 0.65 -17.54
CA LEU A 67 -8.37 1.78 -18.44
C LEU A 67 -9.68 2.58 -18.55
N VAL A 68 -9.66 3.85 -18.12
CA VAL A 68 -10.82 4.75 -18.11
C VAL A 68 -10.70 5.91 -19.11
N GLY A 69 -9.54 6.06 -19.73
CA GLY A 69 -9.26 7.05 -20.75
C GLY A 69 -8.02 6.66 -21.55
N THR A 70 -7.65 7.46 -22.55
CA THR A 70 -6.50 7.16 -23.43
C THR A 70 -5.16 7.09 -22.70
N GLN A 71 -5.06 7.73 -21.52
CA GLN A 71 -3.83 7.81 -20.73
C GLN A 71 -4.11 7.66 -19.22
N SER A 72 -5.24 7.07 -18.84
CA SER A 72 -5.66 7.03 -17.44
C SER A 72 -6.19 5.66 -17.04
N VAL A 73 -5.65 5.15 -15.94
CA VAL A 73 -6.04 3.89 -15.31
C VAL A 73 -6.54 4.18 -13.91
N VAL A 74 -7.68 3.61 -13.54
CA VAL A 74 -8.15 3.57 -12.15
C VAL A 74 -7.68 2.28 -11.48
N THR A 75 -7.21 2.38 -10.24
CA THR A 75 -6.77 1.24 -9.42
C THR A 75 -7.05 1.52 -7.93
N ALA A 76 -6.84 0.53 -7.07
CA ALA A 76 -6.94 0.71 -5.63
C ALA A 76 -5.78 1.60 -5.11
N ALA A 77 -6.06 2.48 -4.15
CA ALA A 77 -5.05 3.38 -3.59
C ALA A 77 -3.80 2.63 -3.04
N HIS A 78 -4.00 1.50 -2.38
CA HIS A 78 -2.91 0.70 -1.83
C HIS A 78 -2.03 0.02 -2.89
N CYS A 79 -2.42 0.02 -4.16
CA CYS A 79 -1.60 -0.51 -5.25
C CYS A 79 -0.52 0.47 -5.70
N THR A 80 -0.63 1.75 -5.33
CA THR A 80 0.34 2.82 -5.63
C THR A 80 1.20 3.22 -4.44
N GLU A 81 1.09 2.49 -3.33
CA GLU A 81 1.93 2.64 -2.13
C GLU A 81 3.26 1.86 -2.24
#